data_AF-A0A9E6RHI8-F1
#
_entry.id   AF-A0A9E6RHI8-F1
#
_cell.length_a   1.000
_cell.length_b   1.000
_cell.length_c   1.000
_cell.angle_alpha   90.00
_cell.angle_beta   90.00
_cell.angle_gamma   90.00
#
_symmetry.space_group_name_H-M   'P 1'
#
loop_
_entity.id
_entity.type
_entity.pdbx_description
1 polymer ?
#
loop_
_entity_poly.entity_id
_entity_poly.type
_entity_poly.pdbx_seq_one_letter_code
_entity_poly.pdbx_strand_id
1 'polypeptide(L)'
;MRVLVLAGAFILAAGPVAAEAQAPSRAEAPLVLAQSAKKSAKRPPAADAVWDVRSSCLYGEVETKKVSDKDRLKACDQLAKFENEAQEVGHCWNQNFAEYKRCE
;
A
#
# COMPACT_ATOMS: atom_id res chain seq x y z
N MET A 1 -27.93 -42.01 -47.69
CA MET A 1 -26.83 -42.29 -48.65
C MET A 1 -26.66 -41.08 -49.55
N ARG A 2 -25.40 -40.58 -49.68
CA ARG A 2 -24.91 -39.54 -50.62
C ARG A 2 -25.45 -38.12 -50.31
N VAL A 3 -24.72 -37.18 -49.69
CA VAL A 3 -23.41 -36.57 -50.01
C VAL A 3 -23.28 -36.21 -51.49
N LEU A 4 -23.36 -34.91 -51.80
CA LEU A 4 -22.57 -34.15 -52.79
C LEU A 4 -23.18 -32.72 -52.87
N VAL A 5 -22.48 -31.60 -53.01
CA VAL A 5 -21.08 -31.15 -52.88
C VAL A 5 -21.18 -29.62 -52.91
N LEU A 6 -20.41 -28.93 -52.07
CA LEU A 6 -20.21 -27.48 -52.09
C LEU A 6 -19.42 -27.06 -53.34
N ALA A 7 -19.74 -25.91 -53.96
CA ALA A 7 -18.76 -24.99 -54.54
C ALA A 7 -19.38 -23.64 -54.94
N GLY A 8 -18.72 -22.54 -54.58
CA GLY A 8 -19.02 -21.18 -55.06
C GLY A 8 -19.28 -20.21 -53.90
N ALA A 9 -18.29 -19.95 -53.04
CA ALA A 9 -17.38 -18.80 -53.15
C ALA A 9 -18.11 -17.46 -53.23
N PHE A 10 -18.05 -16.64 -52.17
CA PHE A 10 -17.65 -15.24 -52.31
C PHE A 10 -17.52 -14.48 -50.97
N ILE A 11 -16.44 -13.69 -50.92
CA ILE A 11 -16.19 -12.46 -50.13
C ILE A 11 -15.77 -12.62 -48.67
N LEU A 12 -14.45 -12.51 -48.47
CA LEU A 12 -13.84 -11.86 -47.31
C LEU A 12 -14.44 -10.45 -47.15
N ALA A 13 -15.10 -10.20 -46.03
CA ALA A 13 -15.26 -8.86 -45.50
C ALA A 13 -14.82 -8.88 -44.04
N ALA A 14 -13.64 -8.31 -43.81
CA ALA A 14 -13.16 -7.93 -42.49
C ALA A 14 -14.14 -6.90 -41.89
N GLY A 15 -14.64 -7.20 -40.70
CA GLY A 15 -15.49 -6.32 -39.91
C GLY A 15 -15.43 -6.76 -38.44
N PRO A 16 -15.35 -5.82 -37.49
CA PRO A 16 -14.77 -6.08 -36.18
C PRO A 16 -15.72 -6.88 -35.30
N VAL A 17 -15.14 -7.85 -34.59
CA VAL A 17 -15.80 -8.56 -33.49
C VAL A 17 -16.21 -7.57 -32.41
N ALA A 18 -17.52 -7.36 -32.28
CA ALA A 18 -18.12 -6.88 -31.05
C ALA A 18 -17.93 -7.97 -29.97
N ALA A 19 -16.85 -7.86 -29.22
CA ALA A 19 -16.66 -8.64 -28.00
C ALA A 19 -17.30 -7.88 -26.85
N GLU A 20 -18.54 -8.27 -26.57
CA GLU A 20 -19.23 -7.97 -25.33
C GLU A 20 -18.46 -8.64 -24.19
N ALA A 21 -17.85 -7.85 -23.31
CA ALA A 21 -17.24 -8.33 -22.07
C ALA A 21 -17.83 -7.53 -20.90
N GLN A 22 -18.49 -8.29 -20.01
CA GLN A 22 -19.08 -7.88 -18.75
C GLN A 22 -18.18 -6.96 -17.89
N ALA A 23 -18.84 -5.99 -17.26
CA ALA A 23 -18.37 -5.08 -16.21
C ALA A 23 -18.02 -5.82 -14.88
N PRO A 24 -17.76 -5.13 -13.75
CA PRO A 24 -16.99 -3.91 -13.46
C PRO A 24 -15.85 -4.22 -12.44
N SER A 25 -15.13 -3.20 -11.98
CA SER A 25 -14.37 -3.13 -10.71
C SER A 25 -12.85 -3.10 -10.81
N ARG A 26 -12.30 -2.18 -10.00
CA ARG A 26 -10.93 -2.04 -9.50
C ARG A 26 -10.04 -1.02 -10.22
N ALA A 27 -10.08 0.20 -9.67
CA ALA A 27 -8.95 1.06 -9.28
C ALA A 27 -8.06 1.58 -10.45
N GLU A 28 -7.51 2.79 -10.50
CA GLU A 28 -6.86 3.62 -9.47
C GLU A 28 -6.76 5.08 -9.94
N ALA A 29 -6.48 5.96 -8.98
CA ALA A 29 -6.10 7.38 -9.08
C ALA A 29 -7.23 8.38 -9.42
N PRO A 30 -7.48 9.35 -8.52
CA PRO A 30 -6.53 10.46 -8.45
C PRO A 30 -6.33 11.02 -7.03
N LEU A 31 -5.09 11.39 -6.68
CA LEU A 31 -4.81 12.66 -6.00
C LEU A 31 -3.28 12.89 -5.92
N VAL A 32 -2.65 13.20 -7.06
CA VAL A 32 -1.49 14.08 -7.01
C VAL A 32 -2.05 15.49 -7.01
N LEU A 33 -2.34 16.05 -5.83
CA LEU A 33 -2.41 17.49 -5.67
C LEU A 33 -2.09 17.91 -4.23
N ALA A 34 -0.84 18.37 -4.09
CA ALA A 34 -0.45 19.52 -3.29
C ALA A 34 -1.05 19.68 -1.88
N GLN A 35 -0.28 19.25 -0.88
CA GLN A 35 -0.17 20.04 0.35
C GLN A 35 1.30 20.40 0.57
N SER A 36 1.76 21.39 -0.18
CA SER A 36 2.86 22.26 0.28
C SER A 36 2.31 23.18 1.39
N ALA A 37 1.95 22.57 2.52
CA ALA A 37 1.71 23.28 3.75
C ALA A 37 3.08 23.49 4.41
N LYS A 38 3.47 24.75 4.57
CA LYS A 38 4.64 25.25 5.32
C LYS A 38 5.26 24.18 6.22
N LYS A 39 6.27 23.47 5.71
CA LYS A 39 7.06 22.50 6.48
C LYS A 39 7.85 23.31 7.52
N SER A 40 7.25 23.55 8.68
CA SER A 40 8.03 23.48 9.92
C SER A 40 8.94 22.26 9.78
N ALA A 41 10.23 22.37 10.10
CA ALA A 41 11.18 21.27 9.96
C ALA A 41 10.72 20.09 10.85
N LYS A 42 9.81 19.28 10.31
CA LYS A 42 9.14 18.19 10.99
C LYS A 42 10.24 17.14 11.13
N ARG A 43 10.71 16.93 12.36
CA ARG A 43 11.66 15.87 12.67
C ARG A 43 10.90 14.55 12.69
N PRO A 44 11.56 13.42 12.41
CA PRO A 44 10.95 12.13 12.64
C PRO A 44 10.56 11.98 14.12
N PRO A 45 9.61 11.10 14.44
CA PRO A 45 9.26 10.77 15.82
C PRO A 45 10.49 10.33 16.63
N ALA A 46 10.42 10.51 17.95
CA ALA A 46 11.52 10.14 18.84
C ALA A 46 11.74 8.62 18.84
N ALA A 47 13.01 8.19 18.78
CA ALA A 47 13.38 6.79 18.54
C ALA A 47 12.94 5.85 19.69
N ASP A 48 13.00 6.33 20.92
CA ASP A 48 12.49 5.67 22.13
C ASP A 48 10.98 5.41 22.03
N ALA A 49 10.21 6.44 21.66
CA ALA A 49 8.77 6.30 21.50
C ALA A 49 8.39 5.31 20.40
N VAL A 50 9.14 5.30 19.29
CA VAL A 50 8.91 4.33 18.21
C VAL A 50 9.30 2.92 18.63
N TRP A 51 10.38 2.77 19.40
CA TRP A 51 10.79 1.47 19.94
C TRP A 51 9.71 0.86 20.84
N ASP A 52 9.14 1.64 21.76
CA ASP A 52 8.09 1.16 22.67
C ASP A 52 6.80 0.83 21.92
N VAL A 53 6.38 1.70 21.00
CA VAL A 53 5.18 1.48 20.18
C VAL A 53 5.36 0.27 19.27
N ARG A 54 6.54 0.08 18.69
CA ARG A 54 6.85 -1.10 17.90
C ARG A 54 6.88 -2.37 18.75
N SER A 55 7.48 -2.32 19.94
CA SER A 55 7.55 -3.47 20.84
C SER A 55 6.15 -3.88 21.30
N SER A 56 5.32 -2.90 21.67
CA SER A 56 3.89 -3.08 21.96
C SER A 56 3.16 -3.77 20.81
N CYS A 57 3.36 -3.28 19.58
CA CYS A 57 2.68 -3.79 18.39
C CYS A 57 3.12 -5.22 18.02
N LEU A 58 4.43 -5.44 17.87
CA LEU A 58 4.98 -6.69 17.32
C LEU A 58 5.07 -7.80 18.36
N TYR A 59 5.44 -7.47 19.59
CA TYR A 59 5.71 -8.46 20.63
C TYR A 59 4.63 -8.49 21.72
N GLY A 60 3.74 -7.49 21.76
CA GLY A 60 2.71 -7.43 22.78
C GLY A 60 3.27 -7.12 24.16
N GLU A 61 4.44 -6.47 24.23
CA GLU A 61 5.07 -6.07 25.48
C GLU A 61 5.90 -4.80 25.36
N VAL A 62 6.02 -4.07 26.48
CA VAL A 62 6.93 -2.92 26.66
C VAL A 62 7.59 -3.07 28.02
N GLU A 63 8.92 -2.95 28.07
CA GLU A 63 9.68 -3.06 29.32
C GLU A 63 9.24 -4.28 30.17
N THR A 64 9.08 -5.45 29.54
CA THR A 64 8.61 -6.72 30.15
C THR A 64 7.16 -6.75 30.64
N LYS A 65 6.37 -5.69 30.41
CA LYS A 65 4.94 -5.63 30.72
C LYS A 65 4.13 -6.01 29.48
N LYS A 66 3.25 -7.00 29.62
CA LYS A 66 2.30 -7.36 28.57
C LYS A 66 1.29 -6.25 28.33
N VAL A 67 1.02 -5.96 27.06
CA VAL A 67 -0.04 -5.04 26.64
C VAL A 67 -1.30 -5.82 26.31
N SER A 68 -2.48 -5.23 26.54
CA SER A 68 -3.74 -5.84 26.13
C SER A 68 -3.84 -5.92 24.60
N ASP A 69 -4.61 -6.87 24.04
CA ASP A 69 -4.79 -6.96 22.58
C ASP A 69 -5.35 -5.66 21.98
N LYS A 70 -6.26 -4.99 22.70
CA LYS A 70 -6.83 -3.70 22.27
C LYS A 70 -5.76 -2.62 22.17
N ASP A 71 -4.86 -2.56 23.14
CA ASP A 71 -3.82 -1.53 23.16
C ASP A 71 -2.66 -1.90 22.21
N ARG A 72 -2.40 -3.19 22.00
CA ARG A 72 -1.49 -3.67 20.95
C ARG A 72 -1.95 -3.21 19.57
N LEU A 73 -3.24 -3.37 19.24
CA LEU A 73 -3.78 -2.91 17.95
C LEU A 73 -3.63 -1.39 17.79
N LYS A 74 -3.93 -0.60 18.83
CA LYS A 74 -3.69 0.85 18.81
C LYS A 74 -2.22 1.18 18.62
N ALA A 75 -1.31 0.42 19.24
CA ALA A 75 0.12 0.61 19.06
C ALA A 75 0.55 0.31 17.62
N CYS A 76 -0.04 -0.69 16.97
CA CYS A 76 0.20 -0.95 15.54
C CYS A 76 -0.32 0.19 14.65
N ASP A 77 -1.51 0.73 14.92
CA ASP A 77 -2.03 1.90 14.21
C ASP A 77 -1.12 3.12 14.40
N GLN A 78 -0.59 3.30 15.61
CA GLN A 78 0.33 4.38 15.94
C GLN A 78 1.69 4.19 15.28
N LEU A 79 2.20 2.95 15.19
CA LEU A 79 3.44 2.63 14.49
C LEU A 79 3.34 3.00 13.00
N ALA A 80 2.21 2.66 12.37
CA ALA A 80 1.96 3.04 10.98
C ALA A 80 1.97 4.56 10.79
N LYS A 81 1.42 5.34 11.73
CA LYS A 81 1.51 6.81 11.69
C LYS A 81 2.93 7.31 11.80
N PHE A 82 3.73 6.76 12.72
CA PHE A 82 5.14 7.13 12.87
C PHE A 82 5.97 6.83 11.62
N GLU A 83 5.75 5.68 10.99
CA GLU A 83 6.41 5.33 9.74
C GLU A 83 6.03 6.29 8.60
N ASN A 84 4.75 6.65 8.49
CA ASN A 84 4.28 7.65 7.51
C ASN A 84 4.88 9.04 7.78
N GLU A 85 4.84 9.52 9.01
CA GLU A 85 5.39 10.84 9.39
C GLU A 85 6.90 10.91 9.14
N ALA A 86 7.64 9.83 9.41
CA ALA A 86 9.07 9.76 9.11
C ALA A 86 9.33 9.77 7.60
N GLN A 87 8.56 9.02 6.81
CA GLN A 87 8.69 8.99 5.35
C GLN A 87 8.36 10.36 4.71
N GLU A 88 7.35 11.08 5.21
CA GLU A 88 7.03 12.44 4.78
C GLU A 88 8.22 13.41 4.91
N VAL A 89 9.13 13.12 5.84
CA VAL A 89 10.34 13.91 6.13
C VAL A 89 11.62 13.24 5.65
N GLY A 90 11.50 12.19 4.82
CA GLY A 90 12.62 11.50 4.18
C GLY A 90 13.44 10.60 5.11
N HIS A 91 12.84 10.11 6.20
CA HIS A 91 13.48 9.22 7.15
C HIS A 91 12.80 7.85 7.18
N CYS A 92 13.61 6.80 7.25
CA CYS A 92 13.23 5.40 7.28
C CYS A 92 13.73 4.79 8.60
N TRP A 93 12.93 3.92 9.19
CA TRP A 93 13.31 3.25 10.43
C TRP A 93 14.40 2.21 10.18
N ASN A 94 15.50 2.28 10.91
CA ASN A 94 16.56 1.28 10.93
C ASN A 94 16.38 0.35 12.14
N GLN A 95 15.97 -0.90 11.90
CA GLN A 95 15.77 -1.90 12.97
C GLN A 95 17.06 -2.28 13.70
N ASN A 96 18.19 -2.32 12.99
CA ASN A 96 19.45 -2.80 13.57
C ASN A 96 20.00 -1.84 14.63
N PHE A 97 19.72 -0.54 14.48
CA PHE A 97 20.22 0.50 15.37
C PHE A 97 19.10 1.20 16.16
N ALA A 98 17.85 0.73 16.02
CA ALA A 98 16.67 1.32 16.66
C ALA A 98 16.58 2.85 16.48
N GLU A 99 16.85 3.35 15.27
CA GLU A 99 16.90 4.78 14.98
C GLU A 99 16.33 5.11 13.60
N TYR A 100 15.96 6.37 13.37
CA TYR A 100 15.60 6.86 12.04
C TYR A 100 16.85 7.31 11.27
N LYS A 101 17.00 6.83 10.03
CA LYS A 101 18.02 7.31 9.08
C LYS A 101 17.35 7.91 7.85
N ARG A 102 18.09 8.72 7.09
CA ARG A 102 17.61 9.16 5.78
C ARG A 102 17.30 7.94 4.92
N CYS A 103 16.16 7.94 4.23
CA CYS A 103 15.89 6.92 3.22
C CYS A 103 16.90 7.10 2.08
N GLU A 104 17.65 6.04 1.75
CA GLU A 104 18.57 5.97 0.62
C GLU A 104 17.87 5.41 -0.63
#